data_AF-A0A432IVD0-F1
#
_entry.id   AF-A0A432IVD0-F1
#
_cell.length_a   1.000
_cell.length_b   1.000
_cell.length_c   1.000
_cell.angle_alpha   90.00
_cell.angle_beta   90.00
_cell.angle_gamma   90.00
#
_symmetry.space_group_name_H-M   'P 1'
#
loop_
_entity.id
_entity.type
_entity.pdbx_description
1 polymer ?
#
loop_
_entity_poly.entity_id
_entity_poly.type
_entity_poly.pdbx_seq_one_letter_code
_entity_poly.pdbx_strand_id
1 'polypeptide(L)'
;YLAQGGDWGGAITTWLAYDHSKTCNAIHINIFTMRHPKGSQTKEEKDWETKFVKDQIMQDGYRTQQATKPQTLSYGMMDSPVGIAAWIIEKFYFWSDIKNNDIESVYSKDTLLANIMVYIVTKTFNTASWIYYGRREEGGRFLPKDFRRIEVPTAAALFPAEMLAWPPRSYAERMYNIKRWTKMPKGGHFAALEQPDLLVDDIRAFARSLR
;
A
#
# COMPACT_ATOMS: atom_id res chain seq x y z
N TYR A 1 13.23 15.94 -5.00
CA TYR A 1 11.94 15.98 -4.27
C TYR A 1 11.91 14.88 -3.22
N LEU A 2 10.94 14.92 -2.29
CA LEU A 2 10.61 13.83 -1.38
C LEU A 2 9.31 13.19 -1.88
N ALA A 3 9.26 11.86 -2.02
CA ALA A 3 8.05 11.13 -2.39
C ALA A 3 7.47 10.39 -1.18
N GLN A 4 6.15 10.34 -1.09
CA GLN A 4 5.43 9.61 -0.05
C GLN A 4 4.43 8.65 -0.70
N GLY A 5 4.32 7.43 -0.17
CA GLY A 5 3.41 6.45 -0.74
C GLY A 5 2.94 5.34 0.21
N GLY A 6 1.63 5.12 0.20
CA GLY A 6 0.95 3.91 0.64
C GLY A 6 0.44 3.10 -0.55
N ASP A 7 -0.02 1.86 -0.33
CA ASP A 7 -0.51 0.94 -1.37
C ASP A 7 0.32 0.94 -2.69
N TRP A 8 -0.33 1.17 -3.84
CA TRP A 8 0.34 1.36 -5.14
C TRP A 8 1.32 2.52 -5.14
N GLY A 9 1.01 3.62 -4.46
CA GLY A 9 1.92 4.73 -4.25
C GLY A 9 3.21 4.32 -3.53
N GLY A 10 3.16 3.34 -2.64
CA GLY A 10 4.35 2.76 -1.98
C GLY A 10 5.23 1.98 -2.95
N ALA A 11 4.62 1.22 -3.86
CA ALA A 11 5.34 0.54 -4.93
C ALA A 11 5.96 1.54 -5.91
N ILE A 12 5.20 2.54 -6.35
CA ILE A 12 5.68 3.62 -7.24
C ILE A 12 6.82 4.40 -6.57
N THR A 13 6.66 4.77 -5.30
CA THR A 13 7.69 5.49 -4.52
C THR A 13 8.98 4.67 -4.41
N THR A 14 8.86 3.35 -4.26
CA THR A 14 10.02 2.43 -4.28
C THR A 14 10.75 2.50 -5.63
N TRP A 15 10.01 2.44 -6.74
CA TRP A 15 10.59 2.55 -8.08
C TRP A 15 11.18 3.93 -8.37
N LEU A 16 10.54 5.01 -7.92
CA LEU A 16 11.09 6.36 -8.01
C LEU A 16 12.45 6.46 -7.30
N ALA A 17 12.59 5.85 -6.13
CA ALA A 17 13.86 5.82 -5.42
C ALA A 17 14.92 4.93 -6.08
N TYR A 18 14.49 3.83 -6.71
CA TYR A 18 15.37 2.86 -7.36
C TYR A 18 15.95 3.37 -8.70
N ASP A 19 15.09 3.92 -9.56
CA ASP A 19 15.44 4.35 -10.92
C ASP A 19 15.85 5.82 -10.99
N HIS A 20 15.29 6.67 -10.13
CA HIS A 20 15.46 8.12 -10.17
C HIS A 20 16.15 8.68 -8.93
N SER A 21 17.12 7.94 -8.35
CA SER A 21 17.86 8.35 -7.14
C SER A 21 18.58 9.69 -7.23
N LYS A 22 18.82 10.21 -8.44
CA LYS A 22 19.41 11.56 -8.67
C LYS A 22 18.45 12.70 -8.36
N THR A 23 17.14 12.47 -8.44
CA THR A 23 16.10 13.51 -8.28
C THR A 23 15.12 13.19 -7.15
N CYS A 24 14.96 11.91 -6.81
CA CYS A 24 14.25 11.44 -5.63
C CYS A 24 15.18 11.44 -4.41
N ASN A 25 15.16 12.53 -3.66
CA ASN A 25 16.12 12.79 -2.57
C ASN A 25 15.79 11.99 -1.30
N ALA A 26 14.53 11.60 -1.13
CA ALA A 26 14.06 10.83 0.01
C ALA A 26 12.71 10.19 -0.28
N ILE A 27 12.41 9.09 0.40
CA ILE A 27 11.09 8.46 0.37
C ILE A 27 10.51 8.20 1.75
N HIS A 28 9.19 8.35 1.88
CA HIS A 28 8.43 7.96 3.05
C HIS A 28 7.37 6.94 2.65
N ILE A 29 7.37 5.77 3.28
CA ILE A 29 6.43 4.70 2.97
C ILE A 29 5.61 4.33 4.21
N ASN A 30 4.32 4.12 4.03
CA ASN A 30 3.44 3.59 5.07
C ASN A 30 2.93 2.18 4.76
N ILE A 31 3.55 1.51 3.76
CA ILE A 31 3.30 0.12 3.39
C ILE A 31 4.60 -0.53 2.89
N PHE A 32 4.72 -1.86 2.97
CA PHE A 32 5.83 -2.61 2.41
C PHE A 32 5.39 -3.51 1.24
N THR A 33 5.31 -2.93 0.03
CA THR A 33 4.75 -3.60 -1.16
C THR A 33 5.76 -4.45 -1.91
N MET A 34 6.95 -3.91 -2.20
CA MET A 34 7.96 -4.59 -3.02
C MET A 34 8.69 -5.70 -2.24
N ARG A 35 9.33 -6.62 -2.95
CA ARG A 35 10.05 -7.77 -2.40
C ARG A 35 11.46 -7.81 -2.94
N HIS A 36 12.39 -8.17 -2.06
CA HIS A 36 13.77 -8.42 -2.41
C HIS A 36 13.85 -9.68 -3.30
N PRO A 37 14.57 -9.67 -4.44
CA PRO A 37 14.59 -10.80 -5.39
C PRO A 37 15.16 -12.10 -4.78
N LYS A 38 16.10 -11.97 -3.83
CA LYS A 38 16.63 -13.13 -3.06
C LYS A 38 15.68 -13.67 -1.97
N GLY A 39 14.46 -13.13 -1.84
CA GLY A 39 13.48 -13.58 -0.86
C GLY A 39 13.92 -13.40 0.59
N SER A 40 13.23 -14.09 1.50
CA SER A 40 13.58 -14.21 2.92
C SER A 40 14.82 -15.08 3.15
N GLN A 41 15.65 -14.72 4.13
CA GLN A 41 16.93 -15.38 4.42
C GLN A 41 16.98 -15.93 5.84
N THR A 42 16.61 -15.12 6.83
CA THR A 42 16.61 -15.53 8.24
C THR A 42 15.35 -16.32 8.59
N LYS A 43 15.35 -16.99 9.75
CA LYS A 43 14.15 -17.67 10.26
C LYS A 43 12.98 -16.69 10.46
N GLU A 44 13.26 -15.53 11.08
CA GLU A 44 12.25 -14.49 11.32
C GLU A 44 11.63 -13.97 10.02
N GLU A 45 12.44 -13.77 8.97
CA GLU A 45 11.95 -13.36 7.66
C GLU A 45 11.09 -14.44 6.99
N LYS A 46 11.45 -15.72 7.13
CA LYS A 46 10.67 -16.85 6.59
C LYS A 46 9.34 -17.04 7.31
N ASP A 47 9.35 -16.88 8.64
CA ASP A 47 8.15 -16.94 9.47
C ASP A 47 7.19 -15.80 9.10
N TRP A 48 7.72 -14.58 8.90
CA TRP A 48 6.96 -13.45 8.37
C TRP A 48 6.36 -13.76 6.98
N GLU A 49 7.16 -14.26 6.05
CA GLU A 49 6.71 -14.54 4.68
C GLU A 49 5.59 -15.61 4.66
N THR A 50 5.73 -16.66 5.47
CA THR A 50 4.73 -17.71 5.61
C THR A 50 3.42 -17.16 6.16
N LYS A 51 3.49 -16.35 7.23
CA LYS A 51 2.32 -15.68 7.81
C LYS A 51 1.68 -14.74 6.79
N PHE A 52 2.50 -13.92 6.11
CA PHE A 52 2.05 -12.97 5.11
C PHE A 52 1.26 -13.66 3.99
N VAL A 53 1.76 -14.78 3.46
CA VAL A 53 1.06 -15.55 2.42
C VAL A 53 -0.30 -16.03 2.94
N LYS A 54 -0.34 -16.59 4.15
CA LYS A 54 -1.58 -17.08 4.76
C LYS A 54 -2.62 -15.97 4.95
N ASP A 55 -2.20 -14.84 5.50
CA ASP A 55 -3.08 -13.70 5.79
C ASP A 55 -3.66 -13.07 4.51
N GLN A 56 -2.99 -13.24 3.37
CA GLN A 56 -3.40 -12.66 2.09
C GLN A 56 -4.39 -13.51 1.29
N ILE A 57 -4.60 -14.80 1.63
CA ILE A 57 -5.45 -15.72 0.84
C ILE A 57 -6.86 -15.16 0.67
N MET A 58 -7.49 -14.69 1.75
CA MET A 58 -8.86 -14.16 1.68
C MET A 58 -8.94 -12.79 0.98
N GLN A 59 -7.81 -12.11 0.82
CA GLN A 59 -7.72 -10.83 0.12
C GLN A 59 -7.42 -10.99 -1.38
N ASP A 60 -7.26 -12.23 -1.88
CA ASP A 60 -6.85 -12.45 -3.26
C ASP A 60 -7.96 -12.32 -4.31
N GLY A 61 -9.24 -12.46 -3.91
CA GLY A 61 -10.37 -12.45 -4.84
C GLY A 61 -10.44 -11.19 -5.70
N TYR A 62 -10.49 -10.02 -5.05
CA TYR A 62 -10.57 -8.72 -5.73
C TYR A 62 -9.32 -8.48 -6.62
N ARG A 63 -8.15 -8.87 -6.11
CA ARG A 63 -6.84 -8.67 -6.75
C ARG A 63 -6.72 -9.54 -8.00
N THR A 64 -7.16 -10.79 -7.91
CA THR A 64 -7.12 -11.74 -9.02
C THR A 64 -8.10 -11.35 -10.11
N GLN A 65 -9.31 -10.92 -9.74
CA GLN A 65 -10.29 -10.46 -10.73
C GLN A 65 -9.78 -9.25 -11.51
N GLN A 66 -9.29 -8.22 -10.81
CA GLN A 66 -8.73 -7.03 -11.47
C GLN A 66 -7.46 -7.34 -12.28
N ALA A 67 -6.62 -8.26 -11.82
CA ALA A 67 -5.38 -8.61 -12.51
C ALA A 67 -5.57 -9.52 -13.74
N THR A 68 -6.75 -10.09 -13.96
CA THR A 68 -6.97 -11.06 -15.06
C THR A 68 -8.08 -10.67 -16.02
N LYS A 69 -9.12 -9.98 -15.52
CA LYS A 69 -10.32 -9.62 -16.26
C LYS A 69 -10.80 -8.20 -15.87
N PRO A 70 -9.91 -7.17 -15.84
CA PRO A 70 -10.30 -5.82 -15.40
C PRO A 70 -11.40 -5.23 -16.28
N GLN A 71 -11.31 -5.39 -17.60
CA GLN A 71 -12.32 -4.90 -18.55
C GLN A 71 -13.68 -5.59 -18.32
N THR A 72 -13.72 -6.90 -18.11
CA THR A 72 -14.96 -7.65 -17.87
C THR A 72 -15.62 -7.23 -16.55
N LEU A 73 -14.83 -7.13 -15.47
CA LEU A 73 -15.31 -6.63 -14.18
C LEU A 73 -15.92 -5.23 -14.32
N SER A 74 -15.29 -4.39 -15.13
CA SER A 74 -15.70 -3.00 -15.32
C SER A 74 -17.09 -2.85 -15.90
N TYR A 75 -17.53 -3.72 -16.82
CA TYR A 75 -18.89 -3.62 -17.36
C TYR A 75 -19.95 -3.79 -16.26
N GLY A 76 -19.76 -4.74 -15.34
CA GLY A 76 -20.69 -4.94 -14.21
C GLY A 76 -20.64 -3.80 -13.18
N MET A 77 -19.46 -3.21 -12.97
CA MET A 77 -19.29 -2.13 -12.00
C MET A 77 -19.81 -0.79 -12.53
N MET A 78 -19.52 -0.48 -13.79
CA MET A 78 -19.92 0.78 -14.42
C MET A 78 -21.43 0.92 -14.64
N ASP A 79 -22.16 -0.21 -14.64
CA ASP A 79 -23.62 -0.24 -14.78
C ASP A 79 -24.35 -0.18 -13.41
N SER A 80 -23.61 -0.24 -12.29
CA SER A 80 -24.20 -0.26 -10.95
C SER A 80 -23.39 0.54 -9.93
N PRO A 81 -23.88 1.74 -9.51
CA PRO A 81 -23.21 2.51 -8.45
C PRO A 81 -23.17 1.75 -7.12
N VAL A 82 -24.17 0.91 -6.85
CA VAL A 82 -24.19 0.02 -5.68
C VAL A 82 -23.11 -1.07 -5.80
N GLY A 83 -22.88 -1.60 -7.00
CA GLY A 83 -21.79 -2.54 -7.28
C GLY A 83 -20.42 -1.95 -6.97
N ILE A 84 -20.14 -0.74 -7.46
CA ILE A 84 -18.91 0.01 -7.14
C ILE A 84 -18.79 0.23 -5.64
N ALA A 85 -19.87 0.70 -5.00
CA ALA A 85 -19.89 0.99 -3.57
C ALA A 85 -19.56 -0.27 -2.76
N ALA A 86 -20.21 -1.40 -3.03
CA ALA A 86 -19.95 -2.66 -2.33
C ALA A 86 -18.51 -3.15 -2.52
N TRP A 87 -17.97 -3.06 -3.74
CA TRP A 87 -16.60 -3.48 -4.06
C TRP A 87 -15.54 -2.66 -3.32
N ILE A 88 -15.79 -1.36 -3.13
CA ILE A 88 -14.87 -0.44 -2.46
C ILE A 88 -15.05 -0.50 -0.93
N ILE A 89 -16.28 -0.46 -0.42
CA ILE A 89 -16.58 -0.44 1.02
C ILE A 89 -16.05 -1.69 1.72
N GLU A 90 -16.10 -2.85 1.07
CA GLU A 90 -15.51 -4.07 1.64
C GLU A 90 -14.01 -3.88 1.97
N LYS A 91 -13.27 -3.11 1.15
CA LYS A 91 -11.85 -2.83 1.42
C LYS A 91 -11.68 -1.86 2.57
N PHE A 92 -12.49 -0.81 2.64
CA PHE A 92 -12.53 0.07 3.82
C PHE A 92 -12.85 -0.71 5.09
N TYR A 93 -13.75 -1.68 5.04
CA TYR A 93 -14.11 -2.49 6.20
C TYR A 93 -12.95 -3.39 6.67
N PHE A 94 -12.33 -4.16 5.76
CA PHE A 94 -11.35 -5.17 6.16
C PHE A 94 -9.90 -4.66 6.28
N TRP A 95 -9.56 -3.50 5.70
CA TRP A 95 -8.18 -2.99 5.71
C TRP A 95 -7.95 -1.85 6.69
N SER A 96 -8.98 -1.41 7.40
CA SER A 96 -8.89 -0.30 8.35
C SER A 96 -8.88 -0.78 9.79
N ASP A 97 -8.41 0.07 10.70
CA ASP A 97 -8.39 -0.21 12.15
C ASP A 97 -9.77 0.00 12.82
N ILE A 98 -10.81 -0.65 12.27
CA ILE A 98 -12.20 -0.54 12.75
C ILE A 98 -12.37 -1.14 14.14
N LYS A 99 -13.25 -0.56 14.95
CA LYS A 99 -13.59 -1.08 16.29
C LYS A 99 -14.96 -1.74 16.25
N ASN A 100 -15.09 -2.87 16.95
CA ASN A 100 -16.37 -3.57 17.12
C ASN A 100 -17.13 -3.88 15.83
N ASN A 101 -16.42 -4.16 14.72
CA ASN A 101 -17.03 -4.40 13.41
C ASN A 101 -17.86 -3.20 12.88
N ASP A 102 -17.54 -1.99 13.34
CA ASP A 102 -18.21 -0.76 12.93
C ASP A 102 -17.29 0.09 12.05
N ILE A 103 -17.61 0.18 10.76
CA ILE A 103 -16.88 1.02 9.80
C ILE A 103 -17.00 2.51 10.12
N GLU A 104 -18.11 2.93 10.75
CA GLU A 104 -18.34 4.32 11.13
C GLU A 104 -17.52 4.76 12.35
N SER A 105 -16.89 3.80 13.06
CA SER A 105 -15.90 4.10 14.10
C SER A 105 -14.64 4.78 13.57
N VAL A 106 -14.40 4.70 12.26
CA VAL A 106 -13.22 5.29 11.58
C VAL A 106 -13.64 6.31 10.52
N TYR A 107 -14.73 6.04 9.78
CA TYR A 107 -15.13 6.87 8.65
C TYR A 107 -16.55 7.39 8.77
N SER A 108 -16.77 8.68 8.53
CA SER A 108 -18.13 9.14 8.27
C SER A 108 -18.67 8.56 6.96
N LYS A 109 -20.00 8.40 6.84
CA LYS A 109 -20.64 8.03 5.57
C LYS A 109 -20.28 8.98 4.45
N ASP A 110 -20.20 10.28 4.72
CA ASP A 110 -19.83 11.29 3.74
C ASP A 110 -18.40 11.08 3.22
N THR A 111 -17.46 10.68 4.07
CA THR A 111 -16.09 10.33 3.64
C THR A 111 -16.09 9.12 2.70
N LEU A 112 -16.83 8.06 3.04
CA LEU A 112 -16.93 6.86 2.22
C LEU A 112 -17.61 7.18 0.88
N LEU A 113 -18.74 7.89 0.92
CA LEU A 113 -19.49 8.30 -0.26
C LEU A 113 -18.67 9.24 -1.15
N ALA A 114 -17.93 10.19 -0.60
CA ALA A 114 -17.06 11.05 -1.38
C ALA A 114 -16.02 10.25 -2.16
N ASN A 115 -15.38 9.26 -1.53
CA ASN A 115 -14.43 8.38 -2.21
C ASN A 115 -15.10 7.59 -3.34
N ILE A 116 -16.23 6.94 -3.07
CA ILE A 116 -17.00 6.16 -4.04
C ILE A 116 -17.48 7.02 -5.20
N MET A 117 -17.95 8.25 -4.91
CA MET A 117 -18.45 9.17 -5.91
C MET A 117 -17.37 9.62 -6.88
N VAL A 118 -16.10 9.75 -6.45
CA VAL A 118 -14.99 9.99 -7.39
C VAL A 118 -14.98 8.93 -8.49
N TYR A 119 -15.07 7.64 -8.15
CA TYR A 119 -15.09 6.55 -9.13
C TYR A 119 -16.32 6.61 -10.05
N ILE A 120 -17.50 6.89 -9.48
CA ILE A 120 -18.77 6.93 -10.23
C ILE A 120 -18.77 8.11 -11.22
N VAL A 121 -18.54 9.33 -10.74
CA VAL A 121 -18.72 10.54 -11.56
C VAL A 121 -17.63 10.70 -12.62
N THR A 122 -16.41 10.24 -12.33
CA THR A 122 -15.30 10.27 -13.28
C THR A 122 -15.24 9.02 -14.17
N LYS A 123 -16.08 8.01 -13.88
CA LYS A 123 -16.12 6.72 -14.59
C LYS A 123 -14.79 5.97 -14.58
N THR A 124 -14.07 6.04 -13.46
CA THR A 124 -12.68 5.59 -13.36
C THR A 124 -12.49 4.23 -12.72
N PHE A 125 -13.57 3.50 -12.36
CA PHE A 125 -13.43 2.12 -11.89
C PHE A 125 -12.62 1.28 -12.89
N ASN A 126 -12.95 1.38 -14.19
CA ASN A 126 -12.23 0.63 -15.23
C ASN A 126 -10.75 1.00 -15.26
N THR A 127 -10.45 2.28 -15.49
CA THR A 127 -9.06 2.75 -15.65
C THR A 127 -8.22 2.47 -14.41
N ALA A 128 -8.79 2.56 -13.21
CA ALA A 128 -8.09 2.26 -11.97
C ALA A 128 -7.75 0.76 -11.81
N SER A 129 -8.59 -0.15 -12.31
CA SER A 129 -8.34 -1.59 -12.21
C SER A 129 -7.17 -2.09 -13.07
N TRP A 130 -6.79 -1.38 -14.12
CA TRP A 130 -5.74 -1.82 -15.04
C TRP A 130 -4.35 -1.94 -14.41
N ILE A 131 -4.07 -1.20 -13.34
CA ILE A 131 -2.79 -1.30 -12.62
C ILE A 131 -2.53 -2.71 -12.08
N TYR A 132 -3.59 -3.45 -11.73
CA TYR A 132 -3.47 -4.84 -11.27
C TYR A 132 -3.05 -5.78 -12.39
N TYR A 133 -3.60 -5.57 -13.60
CA TYR A 133 -3.25 -6.35 -14.78
C TYR A 133 -1.81 -6.06 -15.20
N GLY A 134 -1.45 -4.76 -15.35
CA GLY A 134 -0.08 -4.35 -15.68
C GLY A 134 0.94 -4.94 -14.72
N ARG A 135 0.72 -4.80 -13.40
CA ARG A 135 1.60 -5.41 -12.40
C ARG A 135 1.75 -6.93 -12.56
N ARG A 136 0.69 -7.65 -12.93
CA ARG A 136 0.77 -9.11 -13.10
C ARG A 136 1.63 -9.49 -14.31
N GLU A 137 1.47 -8.76 -15.41
CA GLU A 137 2.25 -8.97 -16.64
C GLU A 137 3.72 -8.53 -16.46
N GLU A 138 3.98 -7.52 -15.64
CA GLU A 138 5.30 -6.92 -15.41
C GLU A 138 6.10 -7.57 -14.27
N GLY A 139 5.72 -8.77 -13.81
CA GLY A 139 6.53 -9.55 -12.84
C GLY A 139 6.21 -9.31 -11.35
N GLY A 140 5.13 -8.59 -11.03
CA GLY A 140 4.52 -8.64 -9.71
C GLY A 140 5.12 -7.72 -8.66
N ARG A 141 5.64 -8.28 -7.55
CA ARG A 141 6.21 -7.48 -6.41
C ARG A 141 7.72 -7.54 -6.34
N PHE A 142 8.37 -8.38 -7.13
CA PHE A 142 9.81 -8.55 -7.03
C PHE A 142 10.52 -7.44 -7.78
N LEU A 143 11.53 -6.87 -7.13
CA LEU A 143 12.49 -6.02 -7.85
C LEU A 143 13.37 -6.87 -8.78
N PRO A 144 14.08 -6.24 -9.75
CA PRO A 144 14.89 -6.94 -10.73
C PRO A 144 15.94 -7.87 -10.11
N LYS A 145 16.38 -8.90 -10.84
CA LYS A 145 17.36 -9.88 -10.30
C LYS A 145 18.71 -9.25 -9.95
N ASP A 146 19.10 -8.21 -10.67
CA ASP A 146 20.27 -7.36 -10.45
C ASP A 146 20.02 -6.22 -9.45
N PHE A 147 18.98 -6.35 -8.61
CA PHE A 147 18.63 -5.38 -7.57
C PHE A 147 19.84 -4.90 -6.77
N ARG A 148 20.00 -3.58 -6.76
CA ARG A 148 20.86 -2.84 -5.84
C ARG A 148 20.01 -2.22 -4.72
N ARG A 149 20.55 -2.22 -3.50
CA ARG A 149 19.90 -1.57 -2.36
C ARG A 149 19.58 -0.10 -2.68
N ILE A 150 18.39 0.35 -2.27
CA ILE A 150 17.94 1.73 -2.45
C ILE A 150 18.66 2.59 -1.42
N GLU A 151 19.65 3.36 -1.88
CA GLU A 151 20.45 4.26 -1.01
C GLU A 151 19.75 5.59 -0.69
N VAL A 152 18.65 5.91 -1.39
CA VAL A 152 17.80 7.06 -1.08
C VAL A 152 17.31 6.94 0.36
N PRO A 153 17.51 7.98 1.21
CA PRO A 153 17.00 8.00 2.58
C PRO A 153 15.52 7.62 2.64
N THR A 154 15.21 6.63 3.47
CA THR A 154 13.87 6.05 3.55
C THR A 154 13.32 6.13 4.97
N ALA A 155 12.09 6.60 5.12
CA ALA A 155 11.30 6.48 6.34
C ALA A 155 10.17 5.46 6.16
N ALA A 156 9.91 4.68 7.21
CA ALA A 156 8.82 3.73 7.27
C ALA A 156 7.89 4.05 8.46
N ALA A 157 6.60 4.25 8.17
CA ALA A 157 5.54 4.43 9.16
C ALA A 157 4.68 3.16 9.24
N LEU A 158 4.84 2.41 10.34
CA LEU A 158 4.24 1.11 10.53
C LEU A 158 2.90 1.24 11.26
N PHE A 159 1.82 1.32 10.50
CA PHE A 159 0.45 1.27 11.02
C PHE A 159 0.08 -0.17 11.43
N PRO A 160 -0.47 -0.37 12.64
CA PRO A 160 -0.65 -1.72 13.21
C PRO A 160 -1.69 -2.57 12.49
N ALA A 161 -2.71 -1.97 11.87
CA ALA A 161 -3.75 -2.67 11.13
C ALA A 161 -3.52 -2.68 9.61
N GLU A 162 -2.31 -2.34 9.14
CA GLU A 162 -1.96 -2.45 7.72
C GLU A 162 -2.11 -3.90 7.24
N MET A 163 -2.91 -4.10 6.18
CA MET A 163 -3.23 -5.44 5.65
C MET A 163 -1.99 -6.15 5.08
N LEU A 164 -0.99 -5.41 4.64
CA LEU A 164 0.31 -5.97 4.26
C LEU A 164 1.26 -5.94 5.46
N ALA A 165 1.21 -7.00 6.29
CA ALA A 165 2.05 -7.13 7.46
C ALA A 165 3.51 -6.77 7.18
N TRP A 166 4.06 -5.86 7.98
CA TRP A 166 5.44 -5.38 7.83
C TRP A 166 6.45 -6.50 8.05
N PRO A 167 7.50 -6.59 7.21
CA PRO A 167 8.59 -7.51 7.47
C PRO A 167 9.41 -7.07 8.69
N PRO A 168 10.25 -7.98 9.23
CA PRO A 168 11.32 -7.60 10.14
C PRO A 168 12.16 -6.46 9.55
N ARG A 169 12.63 -5.55 10.41
CA ARG A 169 13.46 -4.42 9.98
C ARG A 169 14.73 -4.88 9.24
N SER A 170 15.28 -6.03 9.60
CA SER A 170 16.41 -6.67 8.92
C SER A 170 16.17 -6.91 7.43
N TYR A 171 14.96 -7.36 7.04
CA TYR A 171 14.58 -7.50 5.64
C TYR A 171 14.47 -6.15 4.94
N ALA A 172 13.81 -5.18 5.59
CA ALA A 172 13.63 -3.85 5.04
C ALA A 172 14.96 -3.13 4.82
N GLU A 173 15.94 -3.29 5.72
CA GLU A 173 17.28 -2.71 5.59
C GLU A 173 18.11 -3.32 4.45
N ARG A 174 17.80 -4.55 4.01
CA ARG A 174 18.37 -5.11 2.77
C ARG A 174 17.83 -4.43 1.51
N MET A 175 16.63 -3.85 1.58
CA MET A 175 16.02 -3.16 0.46
C MET A 175 16.31 -1.64 0.47
N TYR A 176 16.31 -1.01 1.64
CA TYR A 176 16.30 0.44 1.78
C TYR A 176 17.36 0.97 2.76
N ASN A 177 17.80 2.20 2.52
CA ASN A 177 18.51 3.04 3.49
C ASN A 177 17.54 3.64 4.52
N ILE A 178 17.06 2.79 5.44
CA ILE A 178 16.13 3.18 6.50
C ILE A 178 16.80 4.19 7.46
N LYS A 179 16.28 5.42 7.48
CA LYS A 179 16.68 6.48 8.42
C LYS A 179 15.67 6.67 9.55
N ARG A 180 14.42 6.27 9.33
CA ARG A 180 13.35 6.36 10.32
C ARG A 180 12.44 5.15 10.23
N TRP A 181 12.12 4.56 11.38
CA TRP A 181 11.29 3.37 11.51
C TRP A 181 10.31 3.58 12.67
N THR A 182 9.11 4.04 12.36
CA THR A 182 8.15 4.49 13.35
C THR A 182 7.02 3.47 13.48
N LYS A 183 6.84 2.89 14.68
CA LYS A 183 5.67 2.07 14.99
C LYS A 183 4.53 2.99 15.43
N MET A 184 3.44 3.02 14.68
CA MET A 184 2.29 3.85 15.00
C MET A 184 1.39 3.19 16.05
N PRO A 185 0.76 3.98 16.93
CA PRO A 185 -0.10 3.43 17.98
C PRO A 185 -1.46 2.90 17.49
N LYS A 186 -1.95 3.39 16.34
CA LYS A 186 -3.27 3.04 15.77
C LYS A 186 -3.31 3.34 14.27
N GLY A 187 -4.34 2.84 13.59
CA GLY A 187 -4.58 3.02 12.16
C GLY A 187 -4.20 1.81 11.31
N GLY A 188 -4.80 1.72 10.12
CA GLY A 188 -4.61 0.65 9.16
C GLY A 188 -4.07 1.10 7.81
N HIS A 189 -4.58 0.48 6.76
CA HIS A 189 -4.11 0.64 5.39
C HIS A 189 -4.31 2.06 4.85
N PHE A 190 -5.42 2.71 5.22
CA PHE A 190 -5.75 4.06 4.74
C PHE A 190 -5.19 5.12 5.69
N ALA A 191 -3.90 5.00 6.02
CA ALA A 191 -3.20 5.81 7.03
C ALA A 191 -3.53 7.31 7.00
N ALA A 192 -3.59 7.92 5.82
CA ALA A 192 -3.90 9.34 5.65
C ALA A 192 -5.35 9.72 5.97
N LEU A 193 -6.30 8.80 5.76
CA LEU A 193 -7.71 8.99 6.11
C LEU A 193 -7.97 8.63 7.57
N GLU A 194 -7.33 7.57 8.08
CA GLU A 194 -7.56 7.08 9.44
C GLU A 194 -6.85 7.96 10.48
N GLN A 195 -5.59 8.31 10.22
CA GLN A 195 -4.71 8.98 11.18
C GLN A 195 -3.86 10.07 10.49
N PRO A 196 -4.49 11.12 9.93
CA PRO A 196 -3.80 12.16 9.17
C PRO A 196 -2.67 12.83 9.96
N ASP A 197 -2.91 13.12 11.24
CA ASP A 197 -1.93 13.80 12.10
C ASP A 197 -0.70 12.94 12.37
N LEU A 198 -0.88 11.64 12.65
CA LEU A 198 0.23 10.71 12.86
C LEU A 198 1.09 10.58 11.60
N LEU A 199 0.46 10.50 10.43
CA LEU A 199 1.17 10.39 9.16
C LEU A 199 1.95 11.68 8.84
N VAL A 200 1.29 12.85 8.93
CA VAL A 200 1.92 14.13 8.56
C VAL A 200 3.05 14.51 9.52
N ASP A 201 2.92 14.23 10.81
CA ASP A 201 3.96 14.51 11.78
C ASP A 201 5.19 13.64 11.56
N ASP A 202 5.00 12.38 11.16
CA ASP A 202 6.11 11.49 10.81
C ASP A 202 6.84 11.93 9.53
N ILE A 203 6.09 12.34 8.50
CA ILE A 203 6.65 12.91 7.27
C ILE A 203 7.45 14.17 7.58
N ARG A 204 6.91 15.08 8.41
CA ARG A 204 7.57 16.33 8.80
C ARG A 204 8.84 16.06 9.62
N ALA A 205 8.77 15.16 10.60
CA ALA A 205 9.92 14.77 11.41
C ALA A 205 11.03 14.18 10.53
N PHE A 206 10.67 13.32 9.59
CA PHE A 206 11.63 12.77 8.62
C PHE A 206 12.23 13.86 7.75
N ALA A 207 11.42 14.72 7.12
CA ALA A 207 11.89 15.79 6.26
C ALA A 207 12.83 16.77 6.98
N ARG A 208 12.59 17.05 8.28
CA ARG A 208 13.48 17.87 9.11
C ARG A 208 14.83 17.21 9.38
N SER A 209 14.87 15.88 9.54
CA SER A 209 16.11 15.13 9.77
C SER A 209 17.06 15.07 8.57
N LEU A 210 16.58 15.46 7.38
CA LEU A 210 17.34 15.47 6.13
C LEU A 210 17.89 16.86 5.76
N ARG A 211 17.58 17.87 6.57
CA ARG A 211 18.08 19.24 6.40
C ARG A 211 19.42 19.44 7.10
#